data_AF-A0A2X4UQ10-F1
#
_entry.id   AF-A0A2X4UQ10-F1
#
_cell.length_a   1.000
_cell.length_b   1.000
_cell.length_c   1.000
_cell.angle_alpha   90.00
_cell.angle_beta   90.00
_cell.angle_gamma   90.00
#
_symmetry.space_group_name_H-M   'P 1'
#
loop_
_entity.id
_entity.type
_entity.pdbx_description
1 polymer ?
#
loop_
_entity_poly.entity_id
_entity_poly.type
_entity_poly.pdbx_seq_one_letter_code
_entity_poly.pdbx_strand_id
1 'polypeptide(L)'
;MNSQVLQGLLFVLILIILVVIILAAVRFFTLRSRGTTVLLRVLPAKDSHSWRHGLVRYSGEYMEYFKLRSVLPRANMRFNRLDITLNGIRSLDDDEASFMPASDQVMGISVHGKDYEIASDAHGIMALNAWVEAAPSKRKEKLNYHQMRQRATRFPKK
;
A
#
# COMPACT_ATOMS: atom_id res chain seq x y z
N MET A 1 49.56 2.23 -23.62
CA MET A 1 48.71 2.04 -22.42
C MET A 1 48.58 0.54 -22.21
N ASN A 2 49.17 0.00 -21.14
CA ASN A 2 49.31 -1.45 -20.95
C ASN A 2 47.92 -2.10 -20.86
N SER A 3 47.69 -3.16 -21.65
CA SER A 3 46.43 -3.91 -21.68
C SER A 3 45.97 -4.37 -20.29
N GLN A 4 46.93 -4.68 -19.42
CA GLN A 4 46.72 -5.03 -18.00
C GLN A 4 46.04 -3.90 -17.20
N VAL A 5 46.43 -2.64 -17.45
CA VAL A 5 45.87 -1.47 -16.75
C VAL A 5 44.47 -1.16 -17.28
N LEU A 6 44.25 -1.33 -18.60
CA LEU A 6 42.94 -1.17 -19.21
C LEU A 6 41.96 -2.24 -18.71
N GLN A 7 42.40 -3.49 -18.60
CA GLN A 7 41.60 -4.59 -18.05
C GLN A 7 41.26 -4.37 -16.58
N GLY A 8 42.22 -3.92 -15.76
CA GLY A 8 41.98 -3.58 -14.36
C GLY A 8 40.94 -2.47 -14.19
N LEU A 9 41.03 -1.39 -14.99
CA LEU A 9 40.08 -0.29 -14.94
C LEU A 9 38.66 -0.73 -15.34
N LEU A 10 38.56 -1.55 -16.39
CA LEU A 10 37.29 -2.05 -16.90
C LEU A 10 36.63 -3.00 -15.89
N PHE A 11 37.42 -3.82 -15.20
CA PHE A 11 36.93 -4.69 -14.13
C PHE A 11 36.40 -3.89 -12.93
N VAL A 12 37.12 -2.83 -12.51
CA VAL A 12 36.66 -1.93 -11.44
C VAL A 12 35.37 -1.21 -11.85
N LEU A 13 35.28 -0.74 -13.09
CA LEU A 13 34.06 -0.09 -13.61
C LEU A 13 32.86 -1.05 -13.58
N ILE A 14 33.04 -2.30 -14.05
CA ILE A 14 32.00 -3.33 -14.00
C ILE A 14 31.59 -3.63 -12.55
N LEU A 15 32.56 -3.73 -11.63
CA LEU A 15 32.29 -3.97 -10.22
C LEU A 15 31.45 -2.84 -9.62
N ILE A 16 31.78 -1.59 -9.92
CA ILE A 16 31.02 -0.41 -9.46
C ILE A 16 29.59 -0.44 -10.02
N ILE A 17 29.44 -0.70 -11.33
CA ILE A 17 28.12 -0.79 -11.97
C ILE A 17 27.30 -1.91 -11.33
N LEU A 18 27.91 -3.07 -11.10
CA LEU A 18 27.26 -4.23 -10.47
C LEU A 18 26.81 -3.90 -9.04
N VAL A 19 27.65 -3.25 -8.23
CA VAL A 19 27.30 -2.83 -6.87
C VAL A 19 26.13 -1.83 -6.88
N VAL A 20 26.14 -0.87 -7.80
CA VAL A 20 25.04 0.11 -7.94
C VAL A 20 23.74 -0.60 -8.33
N ILE A 21 23.78 -1.57 -9.25
CA ILE A 21 22.61 -2.36 -9.65
C ILE A 21 22.11 -3.21 -8.47
N ILE A 22 22.99 -3.87 -7.73
CA ILE A 22 22.63 -4.68 -6.56
C ILE A 22 22.01 -3.82 -5.47
N LEU A 23 22.57 -2.65 -5.16
CA LEU A 23 21.99 -1.74 -4.15
C LEU A 23 20.63 -1.20 -4.60
N ALA A 24 20.50 -0.84 -5.88
CA ALA A 24 19.23 -0.40 -6.46
C ALA A 24 18.19 -1.52 -6.41
N ALA A 25 18.57 -2.75 -6.75
CA ALA A 25 17.72 -3.92 -6.69
C ALA A 25 17.35 -4.26 -5.25
N VAL A 26 18.29 -4.31 -4.31
CA VAL A 26 18.03 -4.58 -2.90
C VAL A 26 17.07 -3.55 -2.33
N ARG A 27 17.27 -2.25 -2.59
CA ARG A 27 16.35 -1.17 -2.22
C ARG A 27 14.95 -1.39 -2.82
N PHE A 28 14.90 -1.80 -4.08
CA PHE A 28 13.65 -2.04 -4.81
C PHE A 28 12.90 -3.27 -4.29
N PHE A 29 13.59 -4.38 -4.04
CA PHE A 29 13.02 -5.65 -3.58
C PHE A 29 12.66 -5.62 -2.09
N THR A 30 13.50 -5.05 -1.21
CA THR A 30 13.14 -4.97 0.22
C THR A 30 11.91 -4.10 0.49
N LEU A 31 11.60 -3.12 -0.38
CA LEU A 31 10.33 -2.41 -0.33
C LEU A 31 9.16 -3.20 -0.95
N ARG A 32 9.44 -4.09 -1.90
CA ARG A 32 8.44 -4.81 -2.69
C ARG A 32 7.98 -6.15 -2.08
N SER A 33 8.82 -6.81 -1.29
CA SER A 33 8.58 -8.16 -0.75
C SER A 33 7.66 -8.25 0.47
N ARG A 34 6.88 -7.21 0.82
CA ARG A 34 6.00 -7.21 2.02
C ARG A 34 4.55 -6.84 1.73
N GLY A 35 4.13 -6.83 0.47
CA GLY A 35 2.79 -6.41 0.06
C GLY A 35 1.96 -7.54 -0.53
N THR A 36 0.65 -7.47 -0.34
CA THR A 36 -0.35 -8.36 -0.97
C THR A 36 -0.61 -7.90 -2.39
N THR A 37 -0.58 -8.80 -3.37
CA THR A 37 -0.93 -8.49 -4.76
C THR A 37 -2.43 -8.24 -4.88
N VAL A 38 -2.81 -7.10 -5.45
CA VAL A 38 -4.21 -6.73 -5.65
C VAL A 38 -4.39 -6.05 -7.00
N LEU A 39 -5.61 -6.08 -7.54
CA LEU A 39 -6.00 -5.16 -8.60
C LEU A 39 -6.76 -3.99 -7.99
N LEU A 40 -6.42 -2.77 -8.42
CA LEU A 40 -7.11 -1.56 -7.97
C LEU A 40 -7.70 -0.82 -9.17
N ARG A 41 -8.95 -0.40 -9.03
CA ARG A 41 -9.70 0.42 -9.99
C ARG A 41 -10.20 1.68 -9.31
N VAL A 42 -10.19 2.79 -10.03
CA VAL A 42 -10.74 4.08 -9.57
C VAL A 42 -12.09 4.28 -10.25
N LEU A 43 -13.11 4.69 -9.49
CA LEU A 43 -14.44 5.00 -10.02
C LEU A 43 -14.61 6.51 -10.26
N PRO A 44 -15.46 6.92 -11.22
CA PRO A 44 -16.23 6.07 -12.14
C PRO A 44 -15.35 5.49 -13.25
N ALA A 45 -15.40 4.18 -13.41
CA ALA A 45 -14.76 3.47 -14.52
C ALA A 45 -15.82 3.16 -15.58
N LYS A 46 -15.50 3.44 -16.85
CA LYS A 46 -16.40 3.13 -17.96
C LYS A 46 -16.37 1.65 -18.35
N ASP A 47 -15.22 1.00 -18.16
CA ASP A 47 -14.96 -0.36 -18.65
C ASP A 47 -14.25 -1.25 -17.61
N SER A 48 -14.44 -2.56 -17.77
CA SER A 48 -13.76 -3.62 -17.02
C SER A 48 -12.22 -3.56 -17.19
N HIS A 49 -11.66 -2.98 -18.24
CA HIS A 49 -10.20 -2.90 -18.44
C HIS A 49 -9.45 -1.85 -17.60
N SER A 50 -10.15 -1.08 -16.78
CA SER A 50 -9.55 -0.01 -15.97
C SER A 50 -8.77 -0.52 -14.74
N TRP A 51 -8.78 -1.83 -14.47
CA TRP A 51 -8.02 -2.46 -13.40
C TRP A 51 -6.51 -2.27 -13.54
N ARG A 52 -5.87 -1.91 -12.44
CA ARG A 52 -4.41 -1.76 -12.35
C ARG A 52 -3.87 -2.75 -11.33
N HIS A 53 -3.08 -3.68 -11.83
CA HIS A 53 -2.28 -4.57 -11.00
C HIS A 53 -1.32 -3.77 -10.12
N GLY A 54 -1.32 -4.07 -8.83
CA GLY A 54 -0.38 -3.49 -7.87
C GLY A 54 -0.19 -4.36 -6.64
N LEU A 55 0.54 -3.81 -5.68
CA LEU A 55 0.72 -4.38 -4.36
C LEU A 55 0.21 -3.39 -3.32
N VAL A 56 -0.48 -3.91 -2.33
CA VAL A 56 -0.88 -3.17 -1.14
C VAL A 56 0.01 -3.56 0.02
N ARG A 57 0.52 -2.57 0.75
CA ARG A 57 1.27 -2.72 1.98
C ARG A 57 0.60 -1.93 3.09
N TYR A 58 0.45 -2.54 4.25
CA TYR A 58 0.01 -1.86 5.46
C TYR A 58 1.21 -1.33 6.24
N SER A 59 1.22 -0.02 6.53
CA SER A 59 2.31 0.68 7.21
C SER A 59 1.71 1.59 8.29
N GLY A 60 1.56 1.02 9.50
CA GLY A 60 0.87 1.69 10.62
C GLY A 60 -0.57 2.04 10.25
N GLU A 61 -0.88 3.35 10.25
CA GLU A 61 -2.19 3.91 9.91
C GLU A 61 -2.40 4.16 8.41
N TYR A 62 -1.48 3.70 7.55
CA TYR A 62 -1.57 3.93 6.11
C TYR A 62 -1.55 2.64 5.30
N MET A 63 -2.42 2.60 4.30
CA MET A 63 -2.40 1.62 3.22
C MET A 63 -1.67 2.23 2.03
N GLU A 64 -0.55 1.64 1.65
CA GLU A 64 0.29 2.08 0.55
C GLU A 64 0.08 1.16 -0.66
N TYR A 65 -0.27 1.74 -1.80
CA TYR A 65 -0.47 1.03 -3.05
C TYR A 65 0.65 1.33 -4.05
N PHE A 66 1.25 0.27 -4.59
CA PHE A 66 2.35 0.30 -5.54
C PHE A 66 1.92 -0.37 -6.85
N LYS A 67 1.89 0.37 -7.95
CA LYS A 67 1.57 -0.19 -9.28
C LYS A 67 2.68 -1.15 -9.70
N LEU A 68 2.32 -2.34 -10.19
CA LEU A 68 3.28 -3.35 -10.69
C LEU A 68 4.15 -2.82 -11.85
N ARG A 69 3.58 -1.96 -12.68
CA ARG A 69 4.29 -1.31 -13.81
C ARG A 69 5.12 -0.09 -13.39
N SER A 70 5.10 0.32 -12.12
CA SER A 70 5.84 1.49 -11.67
C SER A 70 7.20 1.08 -11.11
N VAL A 71 8.27 1.67 -11.66
CA VAL A 71 9.65 1.48 -11.20
C VAL A 71 10.00 2.36 -9.99
N LEU A 72 9.05 3.15 -9.49
CA LEU A 72 9.29 4.07 -8.38
C LEU A 72 9.34 3.32 -7.05
N PRO A 73 10.34 3.60 -6.18
CA PRO A 73 10.41 3.03 -4.83
C PRO A 73 9.41 3.67 -3.85
N ARG A 74 8.58 4.61 -4.29
CA ARG A 74 7.54 5.25 -3.47
C ARG A 74 6.17 4.73 -3.83
N ALA A 75 5.28 4.69 -2.85
CA ALA A 75 3.87 4.35 -3.05
C ALA A 75 3.25 5.29 -4.08
N ASN A 76 2.56 4.75 -5.08
CA ASN A 76 1.84 5.55 -6.07
C ASN A 76 0.61 6.21 -5.45
N MET A 77 -0.01 5.52 -4.48
CA MET A 77 -1.14 6.03 -3.72
C MET A 77 -0.97 5.64 -2.26
N ARG A 78 -1.42 6.51 -1.36
CA ARG A 78 -1.39 6.28 0.08
C ARG A 78 -2.72 6.70 0.66
N PHE A 79 -3.36 5.80 1.38
CA PHE A 79 -4.67 6.00 1.99
C PHE A 79 -4.52 5.94 3.50
N ASN A 80 -5.09 6.91 4.20
CA ASN A 80 -5.15 6.87 5.66
C ASN A 80 -6.27 5.92 6.07
N ARG A 81 -5.96 4.99 6.95
CA ARG A 81 -6.89 4.02 7.54
C ARG A 81 -8.19 4.67 8.03
N LEU A 82 -8.07 5.81 8.70
CA LEU A 82 -9.19 6.52 9.30
C LEU A 82 -10.09 7.24 8.28
N ASP A 83 -9.66 7.32 7.03
CA ASP A 83 -10.38 7.98 5.94
C ASP A 83 -10.92 6.96 4.91
N ILE A 84 -10.67 5.67 5.13
CA ILE A 84 -11.21 4.57 4.32
C ILE A 84 -12.57 4.16 4.89
N THR A 85 -13.58 4.20 4.02
CA THR A 85 -14.88 3.58 4.26
C THR A 85 -15.01 2.34 3.39
N LEU A 86 -15.39 1.21 3.97
CA LEU A 86 -15.65 -0.02 3.22
C LEU A 86 -17.11 -0.01 2.75
N ASN A 87 -17.31 -0.16 1.44
CA ASN A 87 -18.63 -0.08 0.80
C ASN A 87 -19.25 -1.46 0.52
N GLY A 88 -18.58 -2.54 0.93
CA GLY A 88 -19.03 -3.91 0.76
C GLY A 88 -18.24 -4.70 -0.27
N ILE A 89 -18.55 -6.00 -0.33
CA ILE A 89 -17.92 -6.97 -1.22
C ILE A 89 -18.90 -7.32 -2.34
N ARG A 90 -18.41 -7.38 -3.57
CA ARG A 90 -19.15 -7.91 -4.73
C ARG A 90 -18.35 -9.01 -5.43
N SER A 91 -19.07 -9.86 -6.14
CA SER A 91 -18.47 -10.83 -7.07
C SER A 91 -17.96 -10.13 -8.34
N LEU A 92 -17.06 -10.81 -9.05
CA LEU A 92 -16.61 -10.43 -10.38
C LEU A 92 -17.77 -10.47 -11.37
N ASP A 93 -17.78 -9.55 -12.32
CA ASP A 93 -18.64 -9.62 -13.50
C ASP A 93 -18.08 -10.61 -14.54
N ASP A 94 -18.88 -11.05 -15.51
CA ASP A 94 -18.49 -12.05 -16.51
C ASP A 94 -17.25 -11.60 -17.31
N ASP A 95 -17.19 -10.32 -17.67
CA ASP A 95 -16.04 -9.73 -18.34
C ASP A 95 -14.78 -9.75 -17.46
N GLU A 96 -14.94 -9.51 -16.15
CA GLU A 96 -13.83 -9.50 -15.19
C GLU A 96 -13.34 -10.92 -14.90
N ALA A 97 -14.25 -11.89 -14.84
CA ALA A 97 -13.96 -13.31 -14.66
C ALA A 97 -13.18 -13.93 -15.84
N SER A 98 -13.18 -13.29 -17.03
CA SER A 98 -12.39 -13.74 -18.18
C SER A 98 -10.87 -13.61 -17.98
N PHE A 99 -10.42 -12.68 -17.12
CA PHE A 99 -8.99 -12.41 -16.88
C PHE A 99 -8.58 -12.41 -15.40
N MET A 100 -9.52 -12.49 -14.47
CA MET A 100 -9.25 -12.64 -13.03
C MET A 100 -9.57 -14.06 -12.53
N PRO A 101 -8.86 -14.54 -11.49
CA PRO A 101 -9.23 -15.79 -10.82
C PRO A 101 -10.67 -15.74 -10.29
N ALA A 102 -11.43 -16.82 -10.46
CA ALA A 102 -12.82 -16.91 -9.95
C ALA A 102 -12.93 -16.86 -8.42
N SER A 103 -11.82 -17.06 -7.70
CA SER A 103 -11.72 -16.91 -6.24
C SER A 103 -11.64 -15.45 -5.79
N ASP A 104 -11.34 -14.52 -6.69
CA ASP A 104 -11.16 -13.12 -6.35
C ASP A 104 -12.52 -12.46 -6.11
N GLN A 105 -12.52 -11.57 -5.13
CA GLN A 105 -13.66 -10.75 -4.77
C GLN A 105 -13.27 -9.29 -4.84
N VAL A 106 -14.26 -8.44 -5.12
CA VAL A 106 -14.05 -7.00 -5.24
C VAL A 106 -14.58 -6.30 -4.00
N MET A 107 -13.70 -5.66 -3.24
CA MET A 107 -14.05 -4.75 -2.15
C MET A 107 -14.15 -3.32 -2.67
N GLY A 108 -15.32 -2.70 -2.51
CA GLY A 108 -15.48 -1.26 -2.72
C GLY A 108 -14.94 -0.48 -1.52
N ILE A 109 -14.14 0.55 -1.77
CA ILE A 109 -13.67 1.48 -0.75
C ILE A 109 -13.93 2.92 -1.18
N SER A 110 -14.27 3.79 -0.24
CA SER A 110 -14.33 5.24 -0.45
C SER A 110 -13.28 5.94 0.37
N VAL A 111 -12.53 6.86 -0.25
CA VAL A 111 -11.52 7.67 0.43
C VAL A 111 -11.65 9.12 -0.01
N HIS A 112 -11.91 10.01 0.95
CA HIS A 112 -12.11 11.45 0.71
C HIS A 112 -13.13 11.76 -0.42
N GLY A 113 -14.23 10.99 -0.49
CA GLY A 113 -15.27 11.16 -1.51
C GLY A 113 -14.89 10.67 -2.91
N LYS A 114 -13.78 9.93 -3.05
CA LYS A 114 -13.43 9.18 -4.25
C LYS A 114 -13.61 7.70 -3.98
N ASP A 115 -14.31 7.04 -4.89
CA ASP A 115 -14.54 5.60 -4.80
C ASP A 115 -13.49 4.83 -5.57
N TYR A 116 -13.09 3.71 -4.98
CA TYR A 116 -12.13 2.77 -5.52
C TYR A 116 -12.68 1.37 -5.32
N GLU A 117 -12.17 0.45 -6.12
CA GLU A 117 -12.42 -0.97 -5.96
C GLU A 117 -11.09 -1.70 -5.90
N ILE A 118 -11.02 -2.69 -5.02
CA ILE A 118 -9.86 -3.54 -4.84
C ILE A 118 -10.30 -4.99 -5.06
N ALA A 119 -9.77 -5.63 -6.09
CA ALA A 119 -9.94 -7.07 -6.31
C ALA A 119 -8.76 -7.82 -5.67
N SER A 120 -9.08 -8.80 -4.85
CA SER A 120 -8.10 -9.68 -4.21
C SER A 120 -8.77 -10.99 -3.81
N ASP A 121 -7.98 -11.97 -3.38
CA ASP A 121 -8.51 -13.21 -2.84
C ASP A 121 -9.22 -12.96 -1.49
N ALA A 122 -9.99 -13.95 -1.02
CA ALA A 122 -10.71 -13.85 0.25
C ALA A 122 -9.79 -13.49 1.43
N HIS A 123 -8.53 -13.96 1.41
CA HIS A 123 -7.55 -13.65 2.45
C HIS A 123 -7.13 -12.17 2.43
N GLY A 124 -6.82 -11.61 1.25
CA GLY A 124 -6.46 -10.21 1.09
C GLY A 124 -7.60 -9.26 1.47
N ILE A 125 -8.83 -9.61 1.11
CA ILE A 125 -10.04 -8.85 1.49
C ILE A 125 -10.27 -8.90 3.00
N MET A 126 -10.14 -10.07 3.62
CA MET A 126 -10.24 -10.22 5.08
C MET A 126 -9.15 -9.42 5.80
N ALA A 127 -7.90 -9.47 5.30
CA ALA A 127 -6.79 -8.71 5.86
C ALA A 127 -7.03 -7.20 5.77
N LEU A 128 -7.56 -6.71 4.64
CA LEU A 128 -7.94 -5.31 4.48
C LEU A 128 -9.02 -4.92 5.49
N ASN A 129 -10.07 -5.73 5.62
CA ASN A 129 -11.17 -5.46 6.52
C ASN A 129 -10.70 -5.42 7.99
N ALA A 130 -10.01 -6.46 8.44
CA ALA A 130 -9.46 -6.52 9.79
C ALA A 130 -8.48 -5.37 10.07
N TRP A 131 -7.67 -4.99 9.07
CA TRP A 131 -6.81 -3.83 9.19
C TRP A 131 -7.62 -2.55 9.33
N VAL A 132 -8.66 -2.27 8.53
CA VAL A 132 -9.49 -1.06 8.71
C VAL A 132 -10.21 -1.08 10.07
N GLU A 133 -10.79 -2.21 10.47
CA GLU A 133 -11.55 -2.34 11.72
C GLU A 133 -10.71 -2.18 12.98
N ALA A 134 -9.45 -2.62 12.97
CA ALA A 134 -8.58 -2.50 14.13
C ALA A 134 -8.12 -1.03 14.41
N ALA A 135 -8.66 -0.04 13.68
CA ALA A 135 -8.28 1.36 13.82
C ALA A 135 -8.71 1.94 15.18
N PRO A 136 -7.82 2.65 15.90
CA PRO A 136 -8.26 3.42 17.05
C PRO A 136 -9.23 4.51 16.58
N SER A 137 -10.46 4.51 17.11
CA SER A 137 -11.50 5.46 16.71
C SER A 137 -10.97 6.91 16.73
N LYS A 138 -11.29 7.75 15.72
CA LYS A 138 -10.93 9.19 15.65
C LYS A 138 -11.22 9.95 16.96
N ARG A 139 -12.21 9.50 17.73
CA ARG A 139 -12.62 10.07 19.02
C ARG A 139 -11.60 9.84 20.16
N LYS A 140 -10.80 8.78 20.09
CA LYS A 140 -9.79 8.45 21.12
C LYS A 140 -8.46 9.17 20.90
N GLU A 141 -8.14 9.63 19.70
CA GLU A 141 -6.90 10.37 19.46
C GLU A 141 -6.98 11.82 19.97
N LYS A 142 -8.18 12.43 19.99
CA LYS A 142 -8.42 13.72 20.65
C LYS A 142 -8.59 13.60 22.18
N LEU A 143 -8.07 12.56 22.82
CA LEU A 143 -7.97 12.52 24.28
C LEU A 143 -6.95 13.59 24.70
N ASN A 144 -7.47 14.79 24.92
CA ASN A 144 -6.75 16.03 25.10
C ASN A 144 -5.84 15.91 26.34
N TYR A 145 -4.54 15.68 26.13
CA TYR A 145 -3.55 15.53 27.20
C TYR A 145 -3.59 16.71 28.19
N HIS A 146 -3.91 17.92 27.70
CA HIS A 146 -4.11 19.11 28.52
C HIS A 146 -5.28 18.98 29.52
N GLN A 147 -6.37 18.30 29.17
CA GLN A 147 -7.51 18.09 30.07
C GLN A 147 -7.19 17.08 31.17
N MET A 148 -6.35 16.08 30.91
CA MET A 148 -5.92 15.13 31.94
C MET A 148 -5.00 15.80 32.97
N ARG A 149 -4.08 16.67 32.51
CA ARG A 149 -3.22 17.45 33.41
C ARG A 149 -4.03 18.34 34.35
N GLN A 150 -5.09 18.99 33.85
CA GLN A 150 -5.97 19.84 34.66
C GLN A 150 -6.77 19.07 35.72
N ARG A 151 -7.09 17.79 35.46
CA ARG A 151 -7.75 16.91 36.45
C ARG A 151 -6.79 16.45 37.54
N ALA A 152 -5.53 16.18 37.20
CA ALA A 152 -4.51 15.78 38.17
C ALA A 152 -4.14 16.90 39.17
N THR A 153 -4.32 18.17 38.79
CA THR A 153 -3.98 19.32 39.65
C THR A 153 -5.16 19.83 40.50
N ARG A 154 -6.37 19.27 40.37
CA ARG A 154 -7.47 19.61 41.28
C ARG A 154 -7.29 18.82 42.59
N PHE A 155 -6.50 19.38 43.50
CA PHE A 155 -6.57 18.97 44.90
C PHE A 155 -7.93 19.39 45.48
N PRO A 156 -8.62 18.50 46.21
CA PRO A 156 -9.87 18.83 46.87
C PRO A 156 -9.59 19.87 47.96
N LYS A 157 -10.29 21.01 47.89
CA LYS A 157 -10.26 22.04 48.92
C LYS A 157 -10.96 21.48 50.16
N LYS A 158 -10.19 21.30 51.25
CA LYS A 158 -10.72 21.00 52.59
C LYS A 158 -11.53 22.18 53.12
#